data_AF-A0A811P7P7-F1
#
_entry.id   AF-A0A811P7P7-F1
#
_cell.length_a   1.000
_cell.length_b   1.000
_cell.length_c   1.000
_cell.angle_alpha   90.00
_cell.angle_beta   90.00
_cell.angle_gamma   90.00
#
_symmetry.space_group_name_H-M   'P 1'
#
loop_
_entity.id
_entity.type
_entity.pdbx_description
1 polymer ?
#
loop_
_entity_poly.entity_id
_entity_poly.type
_entity_poly.pdbx_seq_one_letter_code
_entity_poly.pdbx_strand_id
1 'polypeptide(L)'
;MKESTSRFPDLVNMIKELCKPEVSSFILDVEVVGIDRKKGNKLMSFQELSSRERGNKHSSISIENIKVDICEFVFDIMFHGGERALTVFCSCRLLDCPLRQRRKYIHDLFQEKPGYFELAQQLTVEANEASPDNSSTLARMNTFFKNACQSSCEGIMLKTLDVDAGYSASKRCDSWLKVKRDYVEGLGDSLGLVPIGAWYSPFLMACYNPETEEFQSVCRVMSGFSDEFYKEMKEFYSGERILPKKPVYYKTDEQPELWFTAEQIWEIRGADLTLSPVHQSPCGHWACPSIARHLSEDAQPCKSSPKRLPGESW
;
A
#
# COMPACT_ATOMS: atom_id res chain seq x y z
N MET A 1 9.21 -6.72 -16.11
CA MET A 1 7.79 -7.15 -16.15
C MET A 1 7.74 -8.67 -16.05
N LYS A 2 6.81 -9.23 -15.28
CA LYS A 2 6.59 -10.69 -15.17
C LYS A 2 5.25 -11.02 -15.79
N GLU A 3 5.22 -11.98 -16.71
CA GLU A 3 3.97 -12.48 -17.28
C GLU A 3 3.12 -13.16 -16.19
N SER A 4 1.85 -12.77 -16.11
CA SER A 4 0.92 -13.24 -15.07
C SER A 4 -0.42 -13.74 -15.64
N THR A 5 -0.53 -13.89 -16.96
CA THR A 5 -1.78 -14.25 -17.66
C THR A 5 -2.40 -15.54 -17.13
N SER A 6 -1.58 -16.57 -16.87
CA SER A 6 -2.05 -17.87 -16.37
C SER A 6 -2.65 -17.82 -14.95
N ARG A 7 -2.42 -16.74 -14.21
CA ARG A 7 -2.93 -16.52 -12.84
C ARG A 7 -4.36 -15.98 -12.83
N PHE A 8 -4.77 -15.33 -13.92
CA PHE A 8 -6.05 -14.63 -14.03
C PHE A 8 -6.84 -15.08 -15.28
N PRO A 9 -7.22 -16.37 -15.36
CA PRO A 9 -8.01 -16.88 -16.49
C PRO A 9 -9.43 -16.31 -16.52
N ASP A 10 -10.01 -16.02 -15.36
CA ASP A 10 -11.27 -15.29 -15.16
C ASP A 10 -11.22 -13.88 -15.75
N LEU A 11 -10.13 -13.15 -15.51
CA LEU A 11 -9.89 -11.82 -16.08
C LEU A 11 -9.86 -11.87 -17.61
N VAL A 12 -9.13 -12.84 -18.18
CA VAL A 12 -9.04 -13.00 -19.64
C VAL A 12 -10.41 -13.26 -20.26
N ASN A 13 -11.27 -14.06 -19.62
CA ASN A 13 -12.61 -14.30 -20.12
C ASN A 13 -13.51 -13.08 -19.98
N MET A 14 -13.43 -12.39 -18.83
CA MET A 14 -14.18 -11.17 -18.57
C MET A 14 -13.88 -10.08 -19.61
N ILE A 15 -12.60 -9.84 -19.91
CA ILE A 15 -12.18 -8.88 -20.93
C ILE A 15 -12.72 -9.25 -22.32
N LYS A 16 -12.72 -10.55 -22.68
CA LYS A 16 -13.29 -11.01 -23.96
C LYS A 16 -14.79 -10.78 -24.07
N GLU A 17 -15.52 -10.88 -22.95
CA GLU A 17 -16.96 -10.61 -22.90
C GLU A 17 -17.29 -9.11 -22.93
N LEU A 18 -16.45 -8.28 -22.29
CA LEU A 18 -16.70 -6.85 -22.13
C LEU A 18 -16.21 -5.99 -23.31
N CYS A 19 -15.22 -6.46 -24.05
CA CYS A 19 -14.69 -5.68 -25.17
C CYS A 19 -15.68 -5.61 -26.33
N LYS A 20 -15.94 -4.39 -26.80
CA LYS A 20 -16.73 -4.17 -28.02
C LYS A 20 -16.03 -4.83 -29.23
N PRO A 21 -16.79 -5.37 -30.21
CA PRO A 21 -16.21 -6.00 -31.41
C PRO A 21 -15.32 -5.08 -32.25
N GLU A 22 -15.49 -3.77 -32.07
CA GLU A 22 -14.77 -2.70 -32.78
C GLU A 22 -13.32 -2.57 -32.31
N VAL A 23 -13.02 -2.96 -31.07
CA VAL A 23 -11.68 -2.87 -30.48
C VAL A 23 -10.87 -4.10 -30.87
N SER A 24 -9.81 -3.90 -31.67
CA SER A 24 -8.97 -5.02 -32.12
C SER A 24 -7.79 -5.29 -31.19
N SER A 25 -7.24 -4.25 -30.58
CA SER A 25 -6.12 -4.36 -29.63
C SER A 25 -6.07 -3.14 -28.72
N PHE A 26 -5.57 -3.31 -27.50
CA PHE A 26 -5.38 -2.22 -26.55
C PHE A 26 -4.34 -2.59 -25.50
N ILE A 27 -3.84 -1.57 -24.79
CA ILE A 27 -3.03 -1.73 -23.58
C ILE A 27 -3.61 -0.81 -22.52
N LEU A 28 -4.14 -1.41 -21.45
CA LEU A 28 -4.68 -0.71 -20.29
C LEU A 28 -3.73 -0.80 -19.10
N ASP A 29 -3.79 0.22 -18.26
CA ASP A 29 -3.19 0.22 -16.93
C ASP A 29 -4.31 0.14 -15.88
N VAL A 30 -4.28 -0.92 -15.08
CA VAL A 30 -5.39 -1.35 -14.22
C VAL A 30 -4.87 -1.84 -12.88
N GLU A 31 -5.66 -1.62 -11.83
CA GLU A 31 -5.45 -2.26 -10.53
C GLU A 31 -6.39 -3.45 -10.40
N VAL A 32 -5.85 -4.64 -10.13
CA VAL A 32 -6.66 -5.85 -9.89
C VAL A 32 -6.89 -5.99 -8.39
N VAL A 33 -8.14 -5.86 -7.96
CA VAL A 33 -8.53 -5.85 -6.55
C VAL A 33 -9.43 -7.05 -6.25
N GLY A 34 -9.19 -7.73 -5.12
CA GLY A 34 -10.09 -8.77 -4.65
C GLY A 34 -11.44 -8.18 -4.24
N ILE A 35 -12.54 -8.83 -4.58
CA ILE A 35 -13.88 -8.30 -4.30
C ILE A 35 -14.82 -9.39 -3.81
N ASP A 36 -15.64 -9.09 -2.79
CA ASP A 36 -16.72 -9.97 -2.36
C ASP A 36 -18.01 -9.55 -3.08
N ARG A 37 -18.29 -10.18 -4.23
CA ARG A 37 -19.50 -9.92 -5.02
C ARG A 37 -20.79 -10.31 -4.28
N LYS A 38 -20.70 -11.23 -3.30
CA LYS A 38 -21.86 -11.67 -2.52
C LYS A 38 -22.24 -10.67 -1.42
N LYS A 39 -21.26 -9.91 -0.92
CA LYS A 39 -21.47 -8.85 0.09
C LYS A 39 -21.52 -7.45 -0.52
N GLY A 40 -22.22 -7.31 -1.66
CA GLY A 40 -22.45 -6.01 -2.28
C GLY A 40 -21.17 -5.36 -2.83
N ASN A 41 -20.30 -6.15 -3.47
CA ASN A 41 -19.07 -5.67 -4.12
C ASN A 41 -18.07 -5.02 -3.15
N LYS A 42 -17.95 -5.55 -1.93
CA LYS A 42 -16.98 -5.04 -0.96
C LYS A 42 -15.55 -5.36 -1.39
N LEU A 43 -14.66 -4.37 -1.40
CA LEU A 43 -13.23 -4.57 -1.67
C LEU A 43 -12.58 -5.41 -0.56
N MET A 44 -11.72 -6.32 -0.96
CA MET A 44 -10.93 -7.18 -0.09
C MET A 44 -9.50 -6.64 0.04
N SER A 45 -8.85 -6.97 1.16
CA SER A 45 -7.47 -6.60 1.41
C SER A 45 -6.50 -7.26 0.44
N PHE A 46 -5.31 -6.67 0.30
CA PHE A 46 -4.23 -7.28 -0.48
C PHE A 46 -3.83 -8.67 0.05
N GLN A 47 -3.91 -8.90 1.37
CA GLN A 47 -3.61 -10.20 1.96
C GLN A 47 -4.60 -11.26 1.48
N GLU A 48 -5.89 -10.94 1.45
CA GLU A 48 -6.93 -11.83 0.93
C GLU A 48 -6.74 -12.11 -0.55
N LEU A 49 -6.43 -11.08 -1.37
CA LEU A 49 -6.09 -11.28 -2.78
C LEU A 49 -4.85 -12.17 -2.95
N SER A 50 -3.84 -12.02 -2.07
CA SER A 50 -2.61 -12.80 -2.13
C SER A 50 -2.79 -14.28 -1.78
N SER A 51 -3.88 -14.62 -1.07
CA SER A 51 -4.27 -16.00 -0.77
C SER A 51 -4.80 -16.76 -1.99
N ARG A 52 -5.14 -16.01 -3.06
CA ARG A 52 -5.55 -16.60 -4.33
C ARG A 52 -4.42 -17.46 -4.89
N GLU A 53 -4.78 -18.66 -5.35
CA GLU A 53 -3.83 -19.58 -5.95
C GLU A 53 -3.11 -18.93 -7.13
N ARG A 54 -1.80 -19.16 -7.24
CA ARG A 54 -0.96 -18.48 -8.26
C ARG A 54 -0.79 -19.28 -9.54
N GLY A 55 -1.41 -20.46 -9.65
CA GLY A 55 -1.16 -21.40 -10.74
C GLY A 55 0.33 -21.78 -10.83
N ASN A 56 0.68 -22.69 -11.73
CA ASN A 56 2.07 -22.99 -12.06
C ASN A 56 2.32 -22.65 -13.53
N LYS A 57 3.59 -22.50 -13.95
CA LYS A 57 3.96 -22.20 -15.35
C LYS A 57 3.36 -23.17 -16.40
N HIS A 58 2.92 -24.36 -15.97
CA HIS A 58 2.39 -25.42 -16.82
C HIS A 58 0.91 -25.74 -16.58
N SER A 59 0.22 -25.05 -15.66
CA SER A 59 -1.19 -25.32 -15.36
C SER A 59 -1.92 -24.01 -15.02
N SER A 60 -2.85 -23.61 -15.89
CA SER A 60 -3.83 -22.58 -15.58
C SER A 60 -4.78 -23.06 -14.49
N ILE A 61 -5.20 -22.16 -13.61
CA ILE A 61 -6.22 -22.45 -12.60
C ILE A 61 -7.56 -22.66 -13.32
N SER A 62 -8.30 -23.71 -12.99
CA SER A 62 -9.68 -23.85 -13.48
C SER A 62 -10.55 -22.78 -12.84
N ILE A 63 -11.40 -22.13 -13.62
CA ILE A 63 -12.25 -21.02 -13.18
C ILE A 63 -13.12 -21.44 -11.99
N GLU A 64 -13.53 -22.71 -11.95
CA GLU A 64 -14.33 -23.33 -10.90
C GLU A 64 -13.62 -23.40 -9.54
N ASN A 65 -12.28 -23.36 -9.51
CA ASN A 65 -11.49 -23.41 -8.28
C ASN A 65 -11.14 -22.02 -7.73
N ILE A 66 -11.54 -20.94 -8.40
CA ILE A 66 -11.26 -19.58 -7.96
C ILE A 66 -12.16 -19.24 -6.77
N LYS A 67 -11.54 -19.09 -5.60
CA LYS A 67 -12.23 -18.74 -4.34
C LYS A 67 -12.38 -17.23 -4.13
N VAL A 68 -11.53 -16.44 -4.77
CA VAL A 68 -11.46 -14.99 -4.60
C VAL A 68 -11.80 -14.33 -5.93
N ASP A 69 -12.98 -13.73 -5.98
CA ASP A 69 -13.41 -12.90 -7.09
C ASP A 69 -12.55 -11.64 -7.19
N ILE A 70 -12.41 -11.10 -8.40
CA ILE A 70 -11.62 -9.90 -8.68
C ILE A 70 -12.44 -8.87 -9.45
N CYS A 71 -12.06 -7.61 -9.28
CA CYS A 71 -12.51 -6.48 -10.07
C CYS A 71 -11.29 -5.73 -10.63
N GLU A 72 -11.36 -5.31 -11.89
CA GLU A 72 -10.35 -4.46 -12.52
C GLU A 72 -10.78 -2.99 -12.39
N PHE A 73 -9.92 -2.18 -11.77
CA PHE A 73 -10.08 -0.73 -11.71
C PHE A 73 -9.15 -0.07 -12.72
N VAL A 74 -9.70 0.33 -13.86
CA VAL A 74 -8.95 0.93 -14.96
C VAL A 74 -8.71 2.41 -14.70
N PHE A 75 -7.46 2.85 -14.85
CA PHE A 75 -7.10 4.25 -14.58
C PHE A 75 -6.26 4.92 -15.68
N ASP A 76 -5.77 4.16 -16.66
CA ASP A 76 -5.10 4.72 -17.84
C ASP A 76 -5.15 3.78 -19.06
N ILE A 77 -4.88 4.32 -20.24
CA ILE A 77 -4.78 3.60 -21.52
C ILE A 77 -3.53 4.07 -22.27
N MET A 78 -2.68 3.13 -22.66
CA MET A 78 -1.41 3.42 -23.33
C MET A 78 -1.50 3.29 -24.84
N PHE A 79 -2.38 2.40 -25.31
CA PHE A 79 -2.48 2.03 -26.70
C PHE A 79 -3.89 1.57 -27.03
N HIS A 80 -4.33 1.93 -28.23
CA HIS A 80 -5.54 1.42 -28.84
C HIS A 80 -5.28 1.18 -30.33
N GLY A 81 -5.65 0.01 -30.82
CA GLY A 81 -5.67 -0.33 -32.23
C GLY A 81 -7.07 -0.78 -32.63
N GLY A 82 -7.69 -0.06 -33.55
CA GLY A 82 -8.95 -0.48 -34.19
C GLY A 82 -9.90 0.66 -34.54
N GLU A 83 -9.95 1.01 -35.83
CA GLU A 83 -11.19 1.42 -36.49
C GLU A 83 -11.34 0.53 -37.73
N ARG A 84 -12.27 -0.44 -37.69
CA ARG A 84 -12.63 -1.23 -38.89
C ARG A 84 -13.59 -0.49 -39.82
N ALA A 85 -14.04 0.72 -39.46
CA ALA A 85 -15.14 1.43 -40.12
C ALA A 85 -14.69 2.49 -41.14
N LEU A 86 -13.42 2.90 -41.15
CA LEU A 86 -12.85 3.74 -42.21
C LEU A 86 -11.62 3.04 -42.78
N THR A 87 -11.31 3.32 -44.05
CA THR A 87 -10.28 2.71 -44.91
C THR A 87 -8.83 2.95 -44.42
N VAL A 88 -8.65 3.25 -43.13
CA VAL A 88 -7.39 3.59 -42.46
C VAL A 88 -7.35 2.87 -41.12
N PHE A 89 -6.41 1.94 -40.95
CA PHE A 89 -6.07 1.42 -39.62
C PHE A 89 -5.41 2.55 -38.80
N CYS A 90 -6.12 3.22 -37.88
CA CYS A 90 -5.42 3.97 -36.81
C CYS A 90 -5.06 3.00 -35.70
N SER A 91 -3.78 2.66 -35.63
CA SER A 91 -3.14 2.28 -34.37
C SER A 91 -2.65 3.57 -33.74
N CYS A 92 -3.26 4.00 -32.64
CA CYS A 92 -2.94 5.26 -32.04
C CYS A 92 -2.18 4.98 -30.71
N ARG A 93 -0.88 5.28 -30.69
CA ARG A 93 -0.07 5.26 -29.47
C ARG A 93 -0.43 6.48 -28.64
N LEU A 94 -0.95 6.27 -27.43
CA LEU A 94 -1.51 7.34 -26.61
C LEU A 94 -0.53 7.91 -25.58
N LEU A 95 0.72 7.41 -25.54
CA LEU A 95 1.68 7.78 -24.51
C LEU A 95 1.99 9.29 -24.47
N ASP A 96 2.01 9.95 -25.62
CA ASP A 96 2.30 11.38 -25.73
C ASP A 96 1.02 12.24 -25.63
N CYS A 97 -0.17 11.62 -25.65
CA CYS A 97 -1.44 12.31 -25.47
C CYS A 97 -1.61 12.72 -24.00
N PRO A 98 -2.22 13.89 -23.71
CA PRO A 98 -2.55 14.26 -22.33
C PRO A 98 -3.51 13.28 -21.67
N LEU A 99 -3.42 13.14 -20.35
CA LEU A 99 -4.27 12.22 -19.57
C LEU A 99 -5.77 12.48 -19.81
N ARG A 100 -6.18 13.74 -19.99
CA ARG A 100 -7.57 14.09 -20.30
C ARG A 100 -8.07 13.38 -21.56
N GLN A 101 -7.26 13.33 -22.61
CA GLN A 101 -7.60 12.66 -23.87
C GLN A 101 -7.61 11.14 -23.68
N ARG A 102 -6.63 10.58 -22.96
CA ARG A 102 -6.56 9.14 -22.68
C ARG A 102 -7.78 8.67 -21.88
N ARG A 103 -8.20 9.42 -20.86
CA ARG A 103 -9.43 9.13 -20.09
C ARG A 103 -10.68 9.13 -20.97
N LYS A 104 -10.78 10.06 -21.91
CA LYS A 104 -11.89 10.08 -22.87
C LYS A 104 -11.94 8.79 -23.70
N TYR A 105 -10.80 8.33 -24.22
CA TYR A 105 -10.73 7.05 -24.94
C TYR A 105 -11.22 5.88 -24.08
N ILE A 106 -10.85 5.83 -22.79
CA ILE A 106 -11.31 4.76 -21.90
C ILE A 106 -12.84 4.76 -21.79
N HIS A 107 -13.45 5.93 -21.57
CA HIS A 107 -14.90 6.07 -21.47
C HIS A 107 -15.63 5.72 -22.77
N ASP A 108 -15.06 6.07 -23.93
CA ASP A 108 -15.69 5.81 -25.23
C ASP A 108 -15.60 4.32 -25.62
N LEU A 109 -14.48 3.66 -25.28
CA LEU A 109 -14.16 2.29 -25.70
C LEU A 109 -14.77 1.22 -24.78
N PHE A 110 -14.82 1.46 -23.47
CA PHE A 110 -15.19 0.45 -22.48
C PHE A 110 -16.51 0.77 -21.78
N GLN A 111 -17.26 -0.27 -21.44
CA GLN A 111 -18.48 -0.17 -20.65
C GLN A 111 -18.23 -0.74 -19.26
N GLU A 112 -18.52 0.04 -18.22
CA GLU A 112 -18.36 -0.40 -16.84
C GLU A 112 -19.36 -1.51 -16.49
N LYS A 113 -18.87 -2.51 -15.76
CA LYS A 113 -19.65 -3.58 -15.17
C LYS A 113 -19.28 -3.68 -13.68
N PRO A 114 -20.17 -3.22 -12.78
CA PRO A 114 -19.90 -3.19 -11.35
C PRO A 114 -19.48 -4.56 -10.78
N GLY A 115 -18.36 -4.60 -10.08
CA GLY A 115 -17.73 -5.79 -9.48
C GLY A 115 -16.92 -6.66 -10.44
N TYR A 116 -16.70 -6.19 -11.67
CA TYR A 116 -15.96 -6.90 -12.71
C TYR A 116 -14.93 -5.98 -13.37
N PHE A 117 -15.39 -4.90 -13.99
CA PHE A 117 -14.57 -3.93 -14.70
C PHE A 117 -15.13 -2.55 -14.44
N GLU A 118 -14.41 -1.74 -13.71
CA GLU A 118 -14.82 -0.41 -13.30
C GLU A 118 -13.71 0.58 -13.61
N LEU A 119 -14.08 1.84 -13.80
CA LEU A 119 -13.11 2.92 -13.89
C LEU A 119 -12.76 3.38 -12.48
N ALA A 120 -11.50 3.72 -12.27
CA ALA A 120 -11.08 4.31 -11.01
C ALA A 120 -11.88 5.61 -10.78
N GLN A 121 -12.49 5.72 -9.59
CA GLN A 121 -13.22 6.93 -9.21
C GLN A 121 -12.31 8.16 -9.31
N GLN A 122 -12.86 9.25 -9.83
CA GLN A 122 -12.08 10.44 -10.16
C GLN A 122 -12.77 11.73 -9.72
N LEU A 123 -11.96 12.70 -9.31
CA LEU A 123 -12.34 14.08 -9.09
C LEU A 123 -11.48 14.96 -10.00
N THR A 124 -12.12 15.75 -10.87
CA THR A 124 -11.44 16.72 -11.72
C THR A 124 -11.45 18.09 -11.04
N VAL A 125 -10.29 18.73 -11.00
CA VAL A 125 -10.10 20.12 -10.56
C VAL A 125 -9.53 20.88 -11.75
N GLU A 126 -10.28 21.87 -12.23
CA GLU A 126 -9.87 22.64 -13.40
C GLU A 126 -8.87 23.75 -13.02
N ALA A 127 -8.14 24.28 -14.00
CA ALA A 127 -7.06 25.25 -13.76
C ALA A 127 -7.54 26.54 -13.06
N ASN A 128 -8.79 26.95 -13.29
CA ASN A 128 -9.40 28.11 -12.62
C ASN A 128 -9.78 27.83 -11.15
N GLU A 129 -9.90 26.57 -10.75
CA GLU A 129 -10.22 26.13 -9.38
C GLU A 129 -8.96 25.79 -8.56
N ALA A 130 -7.83 25.56 -9.24
CA ALA A 130 -6.56 25.09 -8.69
C ALA A 130 -5.78 26.20 -7.96
N SER A 131 -6.35 26.71 -6.87
CA SER A 131 -5.71 27.67 -5.97
C SER A 131 -5.69 27.15 -4.53
N PRO A 132 -4.59 27.30 -3.78
CA PRO A 132 -4.52 26.93 -2.36
C PRO A 132 -5.50 27.73 -1.49
N ASP A 133 -5.91 28.92 -1.93
CA ASP A 133 -6.87 29.75 -1.19
C ASP A 133 -8.34 29.37 -1.47
N ASN A 134 -8.58 28.46 -2.42
CA ASN A 134 -9.92 28.00 -2.75
C ASN A 134 -10.39 26.92 -1.77
N SER A 135 -11.02 27.37 -0.69
CA SER A 135 -11.56 26.51 0.37
C SER A 135 -12.57 25.47 -0.16
N SER A 136 -13.32 25.78 -1.21
CA SER A 136 -14.30 24.86 -1.79
C SER A 136 -13.63 23.67 -2.50
N THR A 137 -12.56 23.93 -3.26
CA THR A 137 -11.76 22.90 -3.92
C THR A 137 -11.07 22.01 -2.89
N LEU A 138 -10.46 22.62 -1.87
CA LEU A 138 -9.83 21.88 -0.77
C LEU A 138 -10.84 21.00 -0.02
N ALA A 139 -12.04 21.51 0.27
CA ALA A 139 -13.08 20.73 0.92
C ALA A 139 -13.52 19.53 0.07
N ARG A 140 -13.69 19.71 -1.25
CA ARG A 140 -13.99 18.62 -2.20
C ARG A 140 -12.87 17.57 -2.24
N MET A 141 -11.62 18.00 -2.34
CA MET A 141 -10.46 17.09 -2.36
C MET A 141 -10.33 16.31 -1.05
N ASN A 142 -10.49 16.97 0.10
CA ASN A 142 -10.46 16.33 1.42
C ASN A 142 -11.62 15.34 1.59
N THR A 143 -12.81 15.67 1.08
CA THR A 143 -13.96 14.76 1.11
C THR A 143 -13.70 13.53 0.25
N PHE A 144 -13.16 13.73 -0.96
CA PHE A 144 -12.78 12.64 -1.86
C PHE A 144 -11.71 11.73 -1.24
N PHE A 145 -10.69 12.31 -0.59
CA PHE A 145 -9.67 11.56 0.14
C PHE A 145 -10.25 10.73 1.30
N LYS A 146 -11.12 11.34 2.12
CA LYS A 146 -11.79 10.64 3.23
C LYS A 146 -12.66 9.51 2.73
N ASN A 147 -13.41 9.73 1.66
CA ASN A 147 -14.25 8.70 1.03
C ASN A 147 -13.38 7.53 0.51
N ALA A 148 -12.26 7.82 -0.16
CA ALA A 148 -11.33 6.78 -0.62
C ALA A 148 -10.82 5.93 0.56
N CYS A 149 -10.40 6.57 1.66
CA CYS A 149 -9.96 5.86 2.86
C CYS A 149 -11.08 4.99 3.48
N GLN A 150 -12.32 5.49 3.50
CA GLN A 150 -13.49 4.75 4.00
C GLN A 150 -13.88 3.58 3.08
N SER A 151 -13.61 3.69 1.79
CA SER A 151 -13.86 2.65 0.79
C SER A 151 -12.76 1.60 0.70
N SER A 152 -11.89 1.49 1.72
CA SER A 152 -10.77 0.53 1.77
C SER A 152 -9.67 0.79 0.72
N CYS A 153 -9.55 2.02 0.22
CA CYS A 153 -8.40 2.46 -0.57
C CYS A 153 -7.31 3.04 0.33
N GLU A 154 -6.04 2.92 -0.07
CA GLU A 154 -4.89 3.45 0.67
C GLU A 154 -4.85 5.00 0.71
N GLY A 155 -5.46 5.64 -0.29
CA GLY A 155 -5.46 7.08 -0.45
C GLY A 155 -5.91 7.47 -1.86
N ILE A 156 -5.34 8.56 -2.38
CA ILE A 156 -5.65 9.09 -3.71
C ILE A 156 -4.39 9.29 -4.55
N MET A 157 -4.57 9.23 -5.87
CA MET A 157 -3.55 9.56 -6.85
C MET A 157 -3.89 10.89 -7.51
N LEU A 158 -3.03 11.89 -7.37
CA LEU A 158 -3.12 13.14 -8.08
C LEU A 158 -2.36 13.00 -9.40
N LYS A 159 -3.02 13.34 -10.51
CA LYS A 159 -2.43 13.26 -11.85
C LYS A 159 -2.65 14.56 -12.61
N THR A 160 -1.60 15.08 -13.23
CA THR A 160 -1.74 16.22 -14.15
C THR A 160 -2.58 15.83 -15.38
N LEU A 161 -3.49 16.72 -15.81
CA LEU A 161 -4.44 16.43 -16.88
C LEU A 161 -3.92 16.81 -18.27
N ASP A 162 -3.31 17.99 -18.36
CA ASP A 162 -3.02 18.66 -19.64
C ASP A 162 -1.52 18.97 -19.82
N VAL A 163 -0.88 19.60 -18.84
CA VAL A 163 0.56 19.97 -18.88
C VAL A 163 1.43 18.84 -18.33
N ASP A 164 2.47 18.45 -19.08
CA ASP A 164 3.39 17.35 -18.75
C ASP A 164 2.67 16.05 -18.34
N ALA A 165 1.49 15.83 -18.93
CA ALA A 165 0.56 14.76 -18.58
C ALA A 165 0.76 13.49 -19.43
N GLY A 166 1.90 13.34 -20.11
CA GLY A 166 2.24 12.15 -20.88
C GLY A 166 2.45 10.92 -20.00
N TYR A 167 2.33 9.73 -20.58
CA TYR A 167 2.55 8.46 -19.88
C TYR A 167 4.02 8.02 -20.04
N SER A 168 4.74 7.88 -18.93
CA SER A 168 6.15 7.47 -18.91
C SER A 168 6.37 6.18 -18.09
N ALA A 169 6.37 5.02 -18.76
CA ALA A 169 6.42 3.69 -18.13
C ALA A 169 7.71 3.31 -17.35
N SER A 170 8.68 4.22 -17.25
CA SER A 170 10.01 3.92 -16.68
C SER A 170 10.64 5.05 -15.87
N LYS A 171 9.99 6.22 -15.80
CA LYS A 171 10.50 7.36 -15.05
C LYS A 171 9.56 7.66 -13.89
N ARG A 172 10.14 7.88 -12.71
CA ARG A 172 9.41 8.51 -11.62
C ARG A 172 9.21 9.96 -12.03
N CYS A 173 7.97 10.32 -12.36
CA CYS A 173 7.60 11.65 -12.80
C CYS A 173 6.77 12.32 -11.70
N ASP A 174 6.95 13.62 -11.51
CA ASP A 174 6.15 14.42 -10.58
C ASP A 174 4.71 14.65 -11.09
N SER A 175 4.39 14.14 -12.28
CA SER A 175 3.04 14.17 -12.83
C SER A 175 2.05 13.31 -12.02
N TRP A 176 2.53 12.30 -11.30
CA TRP A 176 1.72 11.37 -10.51
C TRP A 176 2.15 11.39 -9.04
N LEU A 177 1.34 12.00 -8.19
CA LEU A 177 1.59 12.10 -6.76
C LEU A 177 0.63 11.19 -5.99
N LYS A 178 1.17 10.40 -5.08
CA LYS A 178 0.41 9.56 -4.17
C LYS A 178 0.20 10.32 -2.86
N VAL A 179 -1.05 10.45 -2.42
CA VAL A 179 -1.39 10.99 -1.11
C VAL A 179 -2.09 9.89 -0.35
N LYS A 180 -1.44 9.42 0.72
CA LYS A 180 -1.91 8.29 1.53
C LYS A 180 -2.35 8.76 2.91
N ARG A 181 -3.16 7.94 3.57
CA ARG A 181 -3.64 8.21 4.94
C ARG A 181 -2.51 8.44 5.94
N ASP A 182 -1.42 7.69 5.82
CA ASP A 182 -0.25 7.77 6.69
C ASP A 182 0.56 9.07 6.55
N TYR A 183 0.40 9.81 5.44
CA TYR A 183 1.09 11.09 5.25
C TYR A 183 0.37 12.27 5.91
N VAL A 184 -0.87 12.08 6.35
CA VAL A 184 -1.66 13.14 6.98
C VAL A 184 -1.54 13.04 8.49
N GLU A 185 -0.95 14.07 9.10
CA GLU A 185 -0.82 14.17 10.56
C GLU A 185 -2.18 13.98 11.25
N GLY A 186 -2.21 13.09 12.25
CA GLY A 186 -3.41 12.78 13.04
C GLY A 186 -4.38 11.78 12.41
N LEU A 187 -4.13 11.26 11.20
CA LEU A 187 -4.96 10.22 10.58
C LEU A 187 -4.30 8.83 10.50
N GLY A 188 -2.98 8.76 10.56
CA GLY A 188 -2.22 7.50 10.57
C GLY A 188 -2.20 6.82 11.95
N ASP A 189 -2.07 5.49 11.96
CA ASP A 189 -1.90 4.74 13.20
C ASP A 189 -0.46 4.87 13.70
N SER A 190 -0.31 5.36 14.93
CA SER A 190 0.97 5.49 15.62
C SER A 190 1.02 4.53 16.80
N LEU A 191 2.10 3.75 16.90
CA LEU A 191 2.32 2.81 18.00
C LEU A 191 3.57 3.17 18.79
N GLY A 192 3.47 3.19 20.11
CA GLY A 192 4.63 3.24 20.99
C GLY A 192 5.24 1.84 21.12
N LEU A 193 6.38 1.61 20.48
CA LEU A 193 7.06 0.31 20.47
C LEU A 193 8.45 0.42 21.10
N VAL A 194 8.91 -0.68 21.68
CA VAL A 194 10.20 -0.78 22.36
C VAL A 194 11.20 -1.48 21.45
N PRO A 195 12.37 -0.88 21.14
CA PRO A 195 13.44 -1.58 20.46
C PRO A 195 14.05 -2.65 21.39
N ILE A 196 14.02 -3.90 20.95
CA ILE A 196 14.55 -5.06 21.71
C ILE A 196 15.78 -5.69 21.08
N GLY A 197 16.15 -5.29 19.85
CA GLY A 197 17.37 -5.71 19.19
C GLY A 197 17.58 -5.09 17.81
N ALA A 198 18.69 -5.39 17.14
CA ALA A 198 18.97 -4.94 15.77
C ALA A 198 20.00 -5.82 15.03
N TRP A 199 20.02 -5.69 13.70
CA TRP A 199 21.08 -6.18 12.79
C TRP A 199 21.95 -5.02 12.29
N TYR A 200 22.33 -4.10 13.17
CA TYR A 200 22.80 -2.72 12.88
C TYR A 200 21.74 -1.83 12.22
N SER A 201 21.04 -2.34 11.20
CA SER A 201 19.75 -1.90 10.68
C SER A 201 19.18 -3.08 9.90
N PRO A 202 17.92 -3.52 10.10
CA PRO A 202 16.85 -2.83 10.83
C PRO A 202 16.85 -3.05 12.35
N PHE A 203 16.05 -2.26 13.06
CA PHE A 203 15.71 -2.46 14.48
C PHE A 203 14.52 -3.41 14.64
N LEU A 204 14.55 -4.28 15.63
CA LEU A 204 13.46 -5.15 16.03
C LEU A 204 12.64 -4.46 17.12
N MET A 205 11.37 -4.20 16.84
CA MET A 205 10.45 -3.50 17.73
C MET A 205 9.46 -4.46 18.38
N ALA A 206 9.12 -4.22 19.64
CA ALA A 206 8.21 -5.04 20.43
C ALA A 206 7.19 -4.21 21.21
N CYS A 207 6.04 -4.80 21.51
CA CYS A 207 5.05 -4.25 22.44
C CYS A 207 5.12 -4.98 23.79
N TYR A 208 4.79 -4.26 24.86
CA TYR A 208 4.73 -4.84 26.19
C TYR A 208 3.34 -5.43 26.47
N ASN A 209 3.29 -6.66 26.97
CA ASN A 209 2.07 -7.31 27.43
C ASN A 209 1.95 -7.21 28.96
N PRO A 210 0.99 -6.44 29.52
CA PRO A 210 0.83 -6.31 30.96
C PRO A 210 0.33 -7.60 31.64
N GLU A 211 -0.31 -8.53 30.93
CA GLU A 211 -0.84 -9.76 31.52
C GLU A 211 0.22 -10.84 31.73
N THR A 212 1.19 -10.91 30.82
CA THR A 212 2.28 -11.90 30.85
C THR A 212 3.61 -11.30 31.31
N GLU A 213 3.69 -9.97 31.40
CA GLU A 213 4.91 -9.21 31.70
C GLU A 213 6.04 -9.46 30.68
N GLU A 214 5.66 -9.72 29.42
CA GLU A 214 6.57 -10.08 28.33
C GLU A 214 6.57 -9.03 27.20
N PHE A 215 7.71 -8.85 26.54
CA PHE A 215 7.83 -8.05 25.31
C PHE A 215 7.70 -8.95 24.09
N GLN A 216 6.74 -8.65 23.22
CA GLN A 216 6.44 -9.47 22.05
C GLN A 216 6.75 -8.71 20.76
N SER A 217 7.52 -9.31 19.85
CA SER A 217 7.98 -8.62 18.63
C SER A 217 6.83 -8.32 17.67
N VAL A 218 6.79 -7.10 17.13
CA VAL A 218 5.73 -6.61 16.24
C VAL A 218 6.22 -6.43 14.81
N CYS A 219 7.37 -5.78 14.62
CA CYS A 219 7.91 -5.48 13.30
C CYS A 219 9.41 -5.19 13.32
N ARG A 220 9.98 -5.11 12.12
CA ARG A 220 11.33 -4.58 11.89
C ARG A 220 11.21 -3.17 11.31
N VAL A 221 12.00 -2.22 11.79
CA VAL A 221 12.03 -0.84 11.29
C VAL A 221 13.38 -0.57 10.64
N MET A 222 13.35 -0.27 9.34
CA MET A 222 14.56 -0.11 8.51
C MET A 222 14.81 1.34 8.05
N SER A 223 13.76 2.17 8.00
CA SER A 223 13.81 3.55 7.48
C SER A 223 12.98 4.48 8.34
N GLY A 224 13.15 5.80 8.16
CA GLY A 224 12.43 6.84 8.90
C GLY A 224 13.24 7.49 10.01
N PHE A 225 14.55 7.20 10.07
CA PHE A 225 15.50 7.78 11.02
C PHE A 225 16.57 8.57 10.27
N SER A 226 17.00 9.70 10.85
CA SER A 226 18.13 10.47 10.33
C SER A 226 19.47 9.79 10.64
N ASP A 227 20.52 10.16 9.91
CA ASP A 227 21.88 9.67 10.17
C ASP A 227 22.37 10.04 11.58
N GLU A 228 21.94 11.20 12.09
CA GLU A 228 22.20 11.64 13.46
C GLU A 228 21.55 10.69 14.48
N PHE A 229 20.30 10.28 14.24
CA PHE A 229 19.60 9.34 15.12
C PHE A 229 20.32 7.99 15.21
N TYR A 230 20.80 7.46 14.07
CA TYR A 230 21.58 6.21 14.09
C TYR A 230 22.86 6.33 14.92
N LYS A 231 23.55 7.49 14.87
CA LYS A 231 24.75 7.75 15.69
C LYS A 231 24.38 7.82 17.18
N GLU A 232 23.35 8.59 17.53
CA GLU A 232 22.86 8.68 18.91
C GLU A 232 22.46 7.32 19.46
N MET A 233 21.75 6.49 18.68
CA MET A 233 21.32 5.17 19.13
C MET A 233 22.48 4.19 19.27
N LYS A 234 23.49 4.29 18.41
CA LYS A 234 24.72 3.48 18.54
C LYS A 234 25.52 3.85 19.79
N GLU A 235 25.54 5.12 20.17
CA GLU A 235 26.15 5.58 21.42
C GLU A 235 25.31 5.18 22.64
N PHE A 236 23.98 5.32 22.56
CA PHE A 236 23.06 4.96 23.63
C PHE A 236 23.10 3.46 23.95
N TYR A 237 22.93 2.61 22.92
CA TYR A 237 23.05 1.15 23.00
C TYR A 237 24.51 0.72 22.94
N SER A 238 25.25 1.08 23.98
CA SER A 238 26.63 0.66 24.19
C SER A 238 26.80 0.05 25.59
N GLY A 239 27.84 -0.79 25.76
CA GLY A 239 28.16 -1.42 27.03
C GLY A 239 27.02 -2.31 27.55
N GLU A 240 26.55 -2.03 28.76
CA GLU A 240 25.57 -2.85 29.50
C GLU A 240 24.17 -2.88 28.87
N ARG A 241 23.86 -1.92 27.98
CA ARG A 241 22.58 -1.89 27.26
C ARG A 241 22.51 -2.88 26.09
N ILE A 242 23.65 -3.47 25.71
CA ILE A 242 23.70 -4.60 24.78
C ILE A 242 23.71 -5.88 25.61
N LEU A 243 22.65 -6.66 25.46
CA LEU A 243 22.51 -7.92 26.17
C LEU A 243 23.26 -9.03 25.44
N PRO A 244 24.03 -9.87 26.15
CA PRO A 244 24.82 -10.94 25.51
C PRO A 244 23.94 -12.06 24.96
N LYS A 245 22.70 -12.20 25.46
CA LYS A 245 21.73 -13.20 25.06
C LYS A 245 20.32 -12.63 25.13
N LYS A 246 19.41 -13.24 24.36
CA LYS A 246 17.97 -12.99 24.40
C LYS A 246 17.41 -13.18 25.82
N PRO A 247 16.79 -12.17 26.42
CA PRO A 247 16.02 -12.30 27.66
C PRO A 247 14.85 -13.28 27.54
N VAL A 248 14.53 -13.97 28.64
CA VAL A 248 13.42 -14.95 28.69
C VAL A 248 12.06 -14.31 28.43
N TYR A 249 11.89 -13.08 28.89
CA TYR A 249 10.67 -12.28 28.73
C TYR A 249 10.55 -11.62 27.33
N TYR A 250 11.46 -11.90 26.39
CA TYR A 250 11.32 -11.49 24.98
C TYR A 250 10.74 -12.64 24.16
N LYS A 251 9.51 -12.46 23.67
CA LYS A 251 8.84 -13.40 22.75
C LYS A 251 9.01 -12.95 21.32
N THR A 252 9.88 -13.67 20.62
CA THR A 252 10.15 -13.45 19.20
C THR A 252 10.85 -14.67 18.62
N ASP A 253 10.49 -15.03 17.39
CA ASP A 253 11.19 -16.06 16.61
C ASP A 253 12.36 -15.47 15.80
N GLU A 254 12.52 -14.14 15.86
CA GLU A 254 13.61 -13.40 15.23
C GLU A 254 14.93 -13.51 16.01
N GLN A 255 16.05 -13.48 15.29
CA GLN A 255 17.39 -13.50 15.87
C GLN A 255 18.21 -12.28 15.40
N PRO A 256 18.04 -11.11 16.05
CA PRO A 256 18.94 -9.97 15.87
C PRO A 256 20.35 -10.30 16.33
N GLU A 257 21.34 -9.61 15.73
CA GLU A 257 22.75 -9.73 16.11
C GLU A 257 23.03 -9.09 17.47
N LEU A 258 22.32 -8.00 17.76
CA LEU A 258 22.43 -7.26 19.01
C LEU A 258 21.07 -7.31 19.73
N TRP A 259 21.09 -7.69 21.00
CA TRP A 259 19.93 -7.59 21.89
C TRP A 259 20.04 -6.33 22.73
N PHE A 260 18.93 -5.62 22.93
CA PHE A 260 18.90 -4.36 23.64
C PHE A 260 18.10 -4.42 24.93
N THR A 261 18.44 -3.59 25.91
CA THR A 261 17.59 -3.35 27.07
C THR A 261 16.34 -2.55 26.68
N ALA A 262 15.20 -2.95 27.23
CA ALA A 262 13.89 -2.32 27.00
C ALA A 262 13.74 -1.00 27.78
N GLU A 263 14.54 0.00 27.45
CA GLU A 263 14.58 1.30 28.15
C GLU A 263 13.96 2.47 27.36
N GLN A 264 13.76 2.30 26.06
CA GLN A 264 13.25 3.34 25.17
C GLN A 264 11.88 2.95 24.61
N ILE A 265 11.04 3.94 24.36
CA ILE A 265 9.78 3.79 23.61
C ILE A 265 9.88 4.71 22.40
N TRP A 266 9.68 4.17 21.21
CA TRP A 266 9.70 4.91 19.95
C TRP A 266 8.29 4.95 19.36
N GLU A 267 7.89 6.11 18.86
CA GLU A 267 6.64 6.22 18.11
C GLU A 267 6.90 5.76 16.67
N ILE A 268 6.27 4.65 16.30
CA ILE A 268 6.37 4.07 14.96
C ILE A 268 5.04 4.26 14.25
N ARG A 269 5.09 4.90 13.08
CA ARG A 269 3.94 5.12 12.19
C ARG A 269 3.97 4.13 11.04
N GLY A 270 2.85 3.46 10.80
CA GLY A 270 2.68 2.49 9.72
C GLY A 270 1.40 2.75 8.92
N ALA A 271 1.36 2.21 7.70
CA ALA A 271 0.21 2.38 6.80
C ALA A 271 -0.99 1.51 7.20
N ASP A 272 -0.76 0.24 7.55
CA ASP A 272 -1.83 -0.69 7.93
C ASP A 272 -1.29 -1.84 8.77
N LEU A 273 -2.07 -2.32 9.74
CA LEU A 273 -1.77 -3.46 10.60
C LEU A 273 -2.29 -4.75 9.97
N THR A 274 -1.38 -5.68 9.74
CA THR A 274 -1.67 -6.95 9.09
C THR A 274 -1.45 -8.11 10.05
N LEU A 275 -1.91 -9.30 9.69
CA LEU A 275 -1.61 -10.53 10.42
C LEU A 275 -0.24 -11.06 9.94
N SER A 276 0.67 -11.33 10.88
CA SER A 276 2.00 -11.87 10.56
C SER A 276 2.12 -13.33 11.01
N PRO A 277 2.69 -14.20 10.17
CA PRO A 277 3.01 -15.56 10.56
C PRO A 277 4.29 -15.66 11.42
N VAL A 278 5.07 -14.58 11.54
CA VAL A 278 6.40 -14.57 12.20
C VAL A 278 6.41 -13.82 13.53
N HIS A 279 5.50 -12.87 13.70
CA HIS A 279 5.47 -11.98 14.86
C HIS A 279 4.28 -12.34 15.75
N GLN A 280 4.54 -12.48 17.05
CA GLN A 280 3.57 -12.82 18.09
C GLN A 280 3.24 -11.53 18.84
N SER A 281 1.96 -11.18 18.98
CA SER A 281 1.51 -9.95 19.65
C SER A 281 0.33 -10.25 20.59
N PRO A 282 0.15 -9.52 21.72
CA PRO A 282 -0.80 -9.86 22.78
C PRO A 282 -2.26 -9.78 22.35
N CYS A 283 -2.56 -8.94 21.36
CA CYS A 283 -3.94 -8.67 20.94
C CYS A 283 -4.50 -9.70 19.94
N GLY A 284 -3.92 -10.90 19.86
CA GLY A 284 -4.09 -11.81 18.74
C GLY A 284 -3.00 -11.58 17.70
N HIS A 285 -2.92 -12.46 16.69
CA HIS A 285 -1.88 -12.55 15.65
C HIS A 285 -1.69 -11.29 14.76
N TRP A 286 -2.12 -10.11 15.21
CA TRP A 286 -1.90 -8.80 14.60
C TRP A 286 -0.47 -8.37 14.82
N ALA A 287 0.34 -8.55 13.80
CA ALA A 287 1.67 -8.00 13.74
C ALA A 287 2.03 -7.78 12.28
N CYS A 288 2.78 -6.72 12.01
CA CYS A 288 3.06 -6.10 10.73
C CYS A 288 2.17 -4.88 10.45
N PRO A 289 2.51 -3.69 11.01
CA PRO A 289 2.52 -2.52 10.15
C PRO A 289 3.35 -2.93 8.93
N SER A 290 2.84 -2.77 7.72
CA SER A 290 3.56 -3.02 6.47
C SER A 290 4.74 -2.05 6.27
N ILE A 291 5.62 -1.89 7.26
CA ILE A 291 6.91 -1.21 7.17
C ILE A 291 7.95 -2.27 6.85
N ALA A 292 7.80 -2.89 5.69
CA ALA A 292 8.85 -3.70 5.09
C ALA A 292 8.75 -3.58 3.57
N ARG A 293 8.70 -2.34 3.06
CA ARG A 293 9.37 -1.91 1.82
C ARG A 293 9.04 -0.50 1.33
N HIS A 294 8.09 0.23 1.91
CA HIS A 294 7.80 1.58 1.44
C HIS A 294 7.72 2.55 2.61
N LEU A 295 8.84 3.26 2.82
CA LEU A 295 8.93 4.63 3.33
C LEU A 295 7.88 4.99 4.40
N SER A 296 8.15 4.60 5.65
CA SER A 296 7.82 5.47 6.78
C SER A 296 8.95 6.50 6.82
N GLU A 297 8.64 7.74 6.44
CA GLU A 297 9.61 8.85 6.42
C GLU A 297 9.75 9.52 7.80
N ASP A 298 8.90 9.22 8.77
CA ASP A 298 8.91 9.89 10.07
C ASP A 298 8.69 8.91 11.24
N ALA A 299 9.78 8.32 11.72
CA ALA A 299 9.81 7.75 13.06
C ALA A 299 10.36 8.83 14.02
N GLN A 300 9.48 9.52 14.74
CA GLN A 300 9.89 10.51 15.73
C GLN A 300 9.95 9.86 17.13
N PRO A 301 11.07 9.98 17.87
CA PRO A 301 11.14 9.47 19.23
C PRO A 301 10.35 10.38 20.18
N CYS A 302 9.16 9.95 20.62
CA CYS A 302 8.60 10.45 21.87
C CYS A 302 9.42 9.88 23.04
N LYS A 303 10.44 10.60 23.49
CA LYS A 303 11.21 10.29 24.71
C LYS A 303 10.31 10.42 25.94
N SER A 304 9.47 9.42 26.18
CA SER A 304 8.86 9.19 27.49
C SER A 304 9.60 8.05 28.14
N SER A 305 10.33 8.36 29.21
CA SER A 305 10.92 7.35 30.09
C SER A 305 9.80 6.43 30.60
N PRO A 306 9.97 5.10 30.60
CA PRO A 306 8.99 4.21 31.20
C PRO A 306 8.74 4.69 32.64
N LYS A 307 7.48 4.99 32.96
CA LYS A 307 7.11 5.29 34.34
C LYS A 307 7.56 4.10 35.19
N ARG A 308 8.38 4.40 36.21
CA ARG A 308 8.85 3.49 37.25
C ARG A 308 7.76 2.46 37.57
N LEU A 309 8.10 1.17 37.50
CA LEU A 309 7.26 0.12 38.05
C LEU A 309 7.05 0.43 39.55
N PRO A 310 5.82 0.36 40.07
CA PRO A 310 5.58 0.54 41.49
C PRO A 310 6.16 -0.68 42.23
N GLY A 311 7.36 -0.57 42.79
CA GLY A 311 7.92 -1.68 43.59
C GLY A 311 9.40 -1.64 43.98
N GLU A 312 10.26 -0.80 43.38
CA GLU A 312 11.69 -0.84 43.69
C GLU A 312 12.10 0.28 44.67
N SER A 313 12.68 -0.11 45.82
CA SER A 313 13.22 0.80 46.84
C SER A 313 14.75 0.95 46.69
N TRP A 314 15.15 2.21 46.42
CA TRP A 314 16.49 2.85 46.44
C TRP A 314 17.72 2.05 46.02
#